data_AF-A0A1T4V4M3-F1
#
_entry.id   AF-A0A1T4V4M3-F1
#
_cell.length_a   1.000
_cell.length_b   1.000
_cell.length_c   1.000
_cell.angle_alpha   90.00
_cell.angle_beta   90.00
_cell.angle_gamma   90.00
#
_symmetry.space_group_name_H-M   'P 1'
#
loop_
_entity.id
_entity.type
_entity.pdbx_description
1 polymer ?
#
loop_
_entity_poly.entity_id
_entity_poly.type
_entity_poly.pdbx_seq_one_letter_code
_entity_poly.pdbx_strand_id
1 'polypeptide(L)'
;MMVVSLLLVLGVSIGVSASSGYDRQEADACITISGRLSVKTSYGKSSPNLTKPKGWKVGDPIDNLTRTGKEPSWSTVRARYWKNKAYYYADDYLDTDLIRMRKGRAPLHSKYNVPMELHHKNGRNIANPHSIENLQEVWPWEHDLIDEFRHYTGPKPEGY
;
A
#
# COMPACT_ATOMS: atom_id res chain seq x y z
N MET A 1 43.86 -46.79 35.30
CA MET A 1 43.09 -45.66 35.86
C MET A 1 41.88 -45.48 34.94
N MET A 2 40.71 -46.10 35.19
CA MET A 2 39.63 -45.60 36.07
C MET A 2 39.44 -44.08 35.87
N VAL A 3 38.33 -43.55 35.36
CA VAL A 3 36.98 -43.63 35.93
C VAL A 3 35.89 -43.43 34.87
N VAL A 4 34.80 -44.16 35.06
CA VAL A 4 33.51 -44.15 34.37
C VAL A 4 32.69 -42.93 34.80
N SER A 5 31.98 -42.28 33.87
CA SER A 5 30.87 -41.38 34.21
C SER A 5 29.61 -41.79 33.45
N LEU A 6 28.76 -42.47 34.20
CA LEU A 6 27.38 -42.85 33.93
C LEU A 6 26.49 -41.65 34.22
N LEU A 7 25.64 -41.24 33.27
CA LEU A 7 24.42 -40.50 33.60
C LEU A 7 23.24 -41.08 32.83
N LEU A 8 22.27 -41.52 33.62
CA LEU A 8 21.05 -42.22 33.30
C LEU A 8 19.91 -41.25 33.55
N VAL A 9 19.08 -40.96 32.55
CA VAL A 9 17.76 -40.32 32.79
C VAL A 9 16.73 -40.82 31.76
N LEU A 10 15.89 -41.74 32.27
CA LEU A 10 14.44 -41.84 32.14
C LEU A 10 13.79 -41.79 30.75
N GLY A 11 13.17 -42.92 30.39
CA GLY A 11 12.20 -42.99 29.29
C GLY A 11 10.81 -42.50 29.68
N VAL A 12 9.98 -42.26 28.65
CA VAL A 12 8.52 -42.38 28.71
C VAL A 12 8.04 -42.80 27.31
N SER A 13 7.32 -43.93 27.25
CA SER A 13 6.59 -44.41 26.08
C SER A 13 5.23 -43.71 25.99
N ILE A 14 4.87 -43.19 24.81
CA ILE A 14 3.50 -42.79 24.44
C ILE A 14 3.41 -43.09 22.93
N GLY A 15 2.73 -44.14 22.45
CA GLY A 15 1.27 -44.25 22.43
C GLY A 15 0.74 -43.58 21.16
N VAL A 16 0.85 -44.23 19.99
CA VAL A 16 0.17 -43.79 18.76
C VAL A 16 -1.22 -44.43 18.75
N SER A 17 -2.25 -43.60 18.89
CA SER A 17 -3.64 -43.97 18.59
C SER A 17 -4.14 -43.09 17.45
N ALA A 18 -4.53 -43.73 16.35
CA ALA A 18 -5.22 -43.10 15.25
C ALA A 18 -6.70 -42.87 15.61
N SER A 19 -7.19 -41.67 15.31
CA SER A 19 -8.61 -41.29 15.31
C SER A 19 -8.73 -40.11 14.35
N SER A 20 -9.28 -40.30 13.15
CA SER A 20 -10.70 -40.06 12.82
C SER A 20 -11.12 -38.59 13.03
N GLY A 21 -11.47 -37.92 11.93
CA GLY A 21 -12.26 -36.68 11.97
C GLY A 21 -11.74 -35.56 11.06
N TYR A 22 -12.23 -35.53 9.82
CA TYR A 22 -12.36 -34.29 9.06
C TYR A 22 -13.45 -33.44 9.71
N ASP A 23 -13.16 -32.20 10.15
CA ASP A 23 -14.00 -31.02 9.88
C ASP A 23 -13.49 -29.70 10.53
N ARG A 24 -13.56 -28.65 9.69
CA ARG A 24 -13.84 -27.20 9.90
C ARG A 24 -13.39 -26.41 11.16
N GLN A 25 -12.74 -25.28 10.82
CA GLN A 25 -12.94 -23.89 11.29
C GLN A 25 -12.27 -23.36 12.57
N GLU A 26 -11.79 -22.11 12.42
CA GLU A 26 -11.25 -21.14 13.40
C GLU A 26 -9.87 -21.48 14.00
N ALA A 27 -8.79 -20.92 13.43
CA ALA A 27 -8.17 -19.64 13.85
C ALA A 27 -7.42 -19.77 15.19
N ASP A 28 -6.08 -19.77 15.15
CA ASP A 28 -5.25 -18.77 15.83
C ASP A 28 -3.73 -19.04 15.69
N ALA A 29 -3.06 -18.04 15.10
CA ALA A 29 -1.70 -17.58 15.35
C ALA A 29 -0.54 -18.59 15.56
N CYS A 30 0.33 -18.70 14.54
CA CYS A 30 1.74 -18.40 14.75
C CYS A 30 2.33 -17.65 13.52
N ILE A 31 2.50 -16.34 13.66
CA ILE A 31 3.38 -15.56 12.78
C ILE A 31 4.80 -15.89 13.24
N THR A 32 5.45 -16.82 12.56
CA THR A 32 6.90 -17.02 12.66
C THR A 32 7.56 -16.14 11.61
N ILE A 33 8.23 -15.09 12.10
CA ILE A 33 9.15 -14.24 11.33
C ILE A 33 10.32 -15.13 10.88
N SER A 34 10.41 -15.42 9.58
CA SER A 34 11.66 -15.67 8.83
C SER A 34 11.32 -16.03 7.39
N GLY A 35 11.64 -15.16 6.43
CA GLY A 35 11.57 -15.52 5.01
C GLY A 35 11.16 -14.39 4.10
N ARG A 36 12.08 -13.43 3.93
CA ARG A 36 12.06 -12.41 2.88
C ARG A 36 12.08 -13.12 1.51
N LEU A 37 10.92 -13.48 0.97
CA LEU A 37 10.76 -14.06 -0.37
C LEU A 37 9.47 -13.53 -1.01
N SER A 38 9.66 -12.58 -1.94
CA SER A 38 8.80 -12.31 -3.09
C SER A 38 7.31 -12.10 -2.81
N VAL A 39 6.96 -10.98 -2.18
CA VAL A 39 5.66 -10.36 -2.51
C VAL A 39 5.83 -9.75 -3.89
N LYS A 40 5.59 -10.55 -4.94
CA LYS A 40 5.28 -10.02 -6.26
C LYS A 40 4.17 -8.99 -6.06
N THR A 41 4.45 -7.76 -6.47
CA THR A 41 3.53 -6.63 -6.52
C THR A 41 2.17 -7.06 -7.10
N SER A 42 1.24 -7.47 -6.24
CA SER A 42 -0.18 -7.35 -6.54
C SER A 42 -0.64 -6.05 -5.88
N TYR A 43 -0.27 -4.92 -6.49
CA TYR A 43 -1.24 -3.84 -6.56
C TYR A 43 -2.50 -4.50 -7.12
N GLY A 44 -3.48 -4.69 -6.24
CA GLY A 44 -4.58 -5.62 -6.45
C GLY A 44 -5.28 -5.24 -7.72
N LYS A 45 -5.25 -6.14 -8.71
CA LYS A 45 -6.30 -6.21 -9.73
C LYS A 45 -7.60 -6.06 -8.97
N SER A 46 -8.31 -4.96 -9.14
CA SER A 46 -9.64 -4.78 -8.57
C SER A 46 -10.51 -5.88 -9.16
N SER A 47 -10.65 -6.99 -8.42
CA SER A 47 -11.47 -8.10 -8.82
C SER A 47 -12.91 -7.59 -8.84
N PRO A 48 -13.64 -7.66 -9.97
CA PRO A 48 -14.91 -6.94 -10.16
C PRO A 48 -16.07 -7.44 -9.27
N ASN A 49 -15.82 -8.37 -8.35
CA ASN A 49 -16.80 -8.95 -7.43
C ASN A 49 -16.39 -8.97 -5.95
N LEU A 50 -15.28 -8.34 -5.57
CA LEU A 50 -14.94 -8.15 -4.16
C LEU A 50 -15.46 -6.79 -3.70
N THR A 51 -16.42 -6.80 -2.77
CA THR A 51 -16.89 -5.59 -2.09
C THR A 51 -15.69 -4.88 -1.46
N LYS A 52 -15.51 -3.59 -1.81
CA LYS A 52 -14.43 -2.77 -1.26
C LYS A 52 -14.47 -2.82 0.27
N PRO A 53 -13.37 -3.16 0.96
CA PRO A 53 -13.36 -3.25 2.41
C PRO A 53 -13.64 -1.88 3.04
N LYS A 54 -14.28 -1.89 4.22
CA LYS A 54 -14.57 -0.68 5.00
C LYS A 54 -13.35 -0.24 5.79
N GLY A 55 -13.12 1.06 5.80
CA GLY A 55 -11.96 1.64 6.47
C GLY A 55 -10.72 1.57 5.58
N TRP A 56 -9.78 2.47 5.86
CA TRP A 56 -8.50 2.54 5.17
C TRP A 56 -7.42 2.81 6.20
N LYS A 57 -6.32 2.07 6.10
CA LYS A 57 -5.05 2.35 6.76
C LYS A 57 -3.96 2.52 5.71
N VAL A 58 -2.84 3.11 6.11
CA VAL A 58 -1.67 3.25 5.24
C VAL A 58 -1.26 1.88 4.70
N GLY A 59 -1.06 1.80 3.39
CA GLY A 59 -0.78 0.57 2.65
C GLY A 59 -1.99 0.01 1.90
N ASP A 60 -3.21 0.27 2.38
CA ASP A 60 -4.42 -0.23 1.73
C ASP A 60 -4.69 0.44 0.37
N PRO A 61 -5.45 -0.20 -0.55
CA PRO A 61 -5.93 0.44 -1.76
C PRO A 61 -6.61 1.80 -1.48
N ILE A 62 -6.20 2.81 -2.23
CA ILE A 62 -6.55 4.22 -1.97
C ILE A 62 -8.06 4.51 -2.09
N ASP A 63 -8.77 3.67 -2.85
CA ASP A 63 -10.19 3.74 -3.16
C ASP A 63 -11.06 2.88 -2.23
N ASN A 64 -10.47 2.23 -1.20
CA ASN A 64 -11.23 1.54 -0.16
C ASN A 64 -12.29 2.46 0.46
N LEU A 65 -13.39 1.87 0.92
CA LEU A 65 -14.46 2.64 1.55
C LEU A 65 -13.93 3.35 2.80
N THR A 66 -14.49 4.52 3.09
CA THR A 66 -14.29 5.20 4.37
C THR A 66 -14.72 4.31 5.53
N ARG A 67 -14.35 4.69 6.76
CA ARG A 67 -14.73 3.92 7.96
C ARG A 67 -16.24 3.77 8.12
N THR A 68 -17.03 4.71 7.59
CA THR A 68 -18.49 4.66 7.58
C THR A 68 -19.07 3.89 6.39
N GLY A 69 -18.22 3.28 5.54
CA GLY A 69 -18.63 2.50 4.38
C GLY A 69 -19.02 3.32 3.14
N LYS A 70 -18.67 4.61 3.08
CA LYS A 70 -18.92 5.46 1.91
C LYS A 70 -17.71 5.47 0.98
N GLU A 71 -17.94 5.69 -0.32
CA GLU A 71 -16.87 5.96 -1.29
C GLU A 71 -16.05 7.20 -0.86
N PRO A 72 -14.72 7.17 -0.98
CA PRO A 72 -13.87 8.28 -0.57
C PRO A 72 -13.97 9.45 -1.55
N SER A 73 -13.92 10.68 -1.03
CA SER A 73 -13.78 11.88 -1.86
C SER A 73 -12.43 11.90 -2.60
N TRP A 74 -12.33 12.69 -3.67
CA TRP A 74 -11.05 12.90 -4.37
C TRP A 74 -9.92 13.37 -3.45
N SER A 75 -10.21 14.31 -2.53
CA SER A 75 -9.24 14.77 -1.53
C SER A 75 -8.74 13.65 -0.62
N THR A 76 -9.64 12.73 -0.25
CA THR A 76 -9.30 11.54 0.56
C THR A 76 -8.38 10.61 -0.23
N VAL A 77 -8.75 10.26 -1.46
CA VAL A 77 -7.96 9.38 -2.35
C VAL A 77 -6.55 9.95 -2.56
N ARG A 78 -6.44 11.24 -2.89
CA ARG A 78 -5.15 11.91 -3.08
C ARG A 78 -4.28 11.88 -1.84
N ALA A 79 -4.87 12.10 -0.66
CA ALA A 79 -4.13 12.03 0.60
C ALA A 79 -3.64 10.62 0.91
N ARG A 80 -4.47 9.61 0.64
CA ARG A 80 -4.12 8.20 0.79
C ARG A 80 -3.01 7.77 -0.17
N TYR A 81 -3.06 8.26 -1.41
CA TYR A 81 -2.03 8.04 -2.41
C TYR A 81 -0.65 8.45 -1.90
N TRP A 82 -0.50 9.69 -1.46
CA TRP A 82 0.79 10.19 -0.97
C TRP A 82 1.26 9.48 0.30
N LYS A 83 0.34 9.12 1.21
CA LYS A 83 0.67 8.31 2.38
C LYS A 83 1.18 6.93 2.00
N ASN A 84 0.56 6.28 1.01
CA ASN A 84 1.03 4.99 0.50
C ASN A 84 2.38 5.11 -0.19
N LYS A 85 2.59 6.17 -0.98
CA LYS A 85 3.90 6.42 -1.60
C LYS A 85 5.01 6.56 -0.55
N ALA A 86 4.78 7.35 0.51
CA ALA A 86 5.73 7.46 1.62
C ALA A 86 5.94 6.18 2.43
N TYR A 87 4.99 5.24 2.39
CA TYR A 87 5.10 3.96 3.08
C TYR A 87 5.87 2.92 2.26
N TYR A 88 5.60 2.83 0.96
CA TYR A 88 6.19 1.80 0.09
C TYR A 88 7.48 2.22 -0.60
N TYR A 89 7.65 3.52 -0.84
CA TYR A 89 8.72 4.07 -1.68
C TYR A 89 9.49 5.16 -0.92
N ALA A 90 9.72 4.97 0.39
CA ALA A 90 10.34 5.98 1.22
C ALA A 90 11.73 6.42 0.70
N ASP A 91 12.50 5.46 0.17
CA ASP A 91 13.86 5.65 -0.33
C ASP A 91 13.94 6.52 -1.60
N ASP A 92 12.81 6.75 -2.28
CA ASP A 92 12.73 7.55 -3.51
C ASP A 92 12.55 9.05 -3.23
N TYR A 93 12.35 9.45 -1.97
CA TYR A 93 12.01 10.83 -1.60
C TYR A 93 12.95 11.42 -0.57
N LEU A 94 13.11 12.75 -0.62
CA LEU A 94 13.80 13.51 0.43
C LEU A 94 13.02 13.44 1.75
N ASP A 95 13.72 13.50 2.88
CA ASP A 95 13.09 13.49 4.21
C ASP A 95 12.05 14.60 4.40
N THR A 96 12.31 15.78 3.83
CA THR A 96 11.39 16.92 3.85
C THR A 96 10.08 16.61 3.11
N ASP A 97 10.15 15.87 2.00
CA ASP A 97 8.98 15.42 1.26
C ASP A 97 8.25 14.29 1.99
N LEU A 98 8.99 13.34 2.60
CA LEU A 98 8.39 12.28 3.41
C LEU A 98 7.55 12.83 4.55
N ILE A 99 7.99 13.90 5.23
CA ILE A 99 7.20 14.58 6.28
C ILE A 99 5.86 15.08 5.73
N ARG A 100 5.82 15.58 4.50
CA ARG A 100 4.61 16.08 3.83
C ARG A 100 3.72 14.92 3.39
N MET A 101 4.30 13.91 2.76
CA MET A 101 3.60 12.75 2.21
C MET A 101 2.98 11.87 3.29
N ARG A 102 3.63 11.69 4.44
CA ARG A 102 3.03 11.03 5.62
C ARG A 102 1.79 11.76 6.14
N LYS A 103 1.66 13.06 5.87
CA LYS A 103 0.46 13.88 6.15
C LYS A 103 -0.56 13.88 5.00
N GLY A 104 -0.29 13.16 3.91
CA GLY A 104 -1.14 13.09 2.72
C GLY A 104 -0.96 14.26 1.75
N ARG A 105 0.17 14.97 1.82
CA ARG A 105 0.50 16.07 0.90
C ARG A 105 1.49 15.59 -0.15
N ALA A 106 1.41 16.12 -1.37
CA ALA A 106 2.37 15.80 -2.41
C ALA A 106 3.80 16.23 -2.03
N PRO A 107 4.81 15.52 -2.55
CA PRO A 107 6.19 16.01 -2.56
C PRO A 107 6.29 17.30 -3.37
N LEU A 108 7.34 18.06 -3.14
CA LEU A 108 7.63 19.30 -3.85
C LEU A 108 8.76 19.08 -4.86
N HIS A 109 8.66 19.77 -6.00
CA HIS A 109 9.79 19.85 -6.91
C HIS A 109 10.96 20.58 -6.22
N SER A 110 12.14 19.98 -6.20
CA SER A 110 13.33 20.50 -5.50
C SER A 110 13.72 21.93 -5.90
N LYS A 111 13.71 22.22 -7.21
CA LYS A 111 14.03 23.54 -7.77
C LYS A 111 12.86 24.55 -7.75
N TYR A 112 11.67 24.14 -8.17
CA TYR A 112 10.54 25.05 -8.41
C TYR A 112 9.61 25.21 -7.20
N ASN A 113 9.76 24.35 -6.18
CA ASN A 113 8.94 24.37 -4.96
C ASN A 113 7.44 24.23 -5.23
N VAL A 114 7.07 23.50 -6.29
CA VAL A 114 5.68 23.25 -6.68
C VAL A 114 5.27 21.82 -6.30
N PRO A 115 4.03 21.59 -5.84
CA PRO A 115 3.57 20.25 -5.51
C PRO A 115 3.28 19.43 -6.78
N MET A 116 3.62 18.15 -6.75
CA MET A 116 3.18 17.20 -7.77
C MET A 116 1.65 17.02 -7.74
N GLU A 117 1.05 16.75 -8.89
CA GLU A 117 -0.39 16.57 -9.09
C GLU A 117 -0.72 15.10 -9.45
N LEU A 118 -2.00 14.73 -9.33
CA LEU A 118 -2.52 13.44 -9.80
C LEU A 118 -3.57 13.71 -10.88
N HIS A 119 -3.34 13.18 -12.07
CA HIS A 119 -4.22 13.28 -13.23
C HIS A 119 -5.05 12.00 -13.41
N HIS A 120 -6.29 12.13 -13.89
CA HIS A 120 -7.18 11.01 -14.22
C HIS A 120 -7.04 10.61 -15.69
N LYS A 121 -6.32 9.52 -15.99
CA LYS A 121 -5.97 9.11 -17.37
C LYS A 121 -7.18 8.91 -18.30
N ASN A 122 -8.25 8.32 -17.79
CA ASN A 122 -9.48 8.06 -18.55
C ASN A 122 -10.64 8.95 -18.06
N GLY A 123 -10.33 10.10 -17.48
CA GLY A 123 -11.31 10.98 -16.86
C GLY A 123 -12.03 10.33 -15.67
N ARG A 124 -13.21 10.89 -15.32
CA ARG A 124 -13.97 10.52 -14.12
C ARG A 124 -15.28 9.78 -14.41
N ASN A 125 -15.69 9.67 -15.66
CA ASN A 125 -16.96 9.05 -16.06
C ASN A 125 -16.80 7.53 -16.29
N ILE A 126 -16.28 6.82 -15.29
CA ILE A 126 -16.07 5.37 -15.30
C ILE A 126 -16.45 4.78 -13.94
N ALA A 127 -16.61 3.46 -13.84
CA ALA A 127 -17.13 2.79 -12.62
C ALA A 127 -16.24 2.99 -11.37
N ASN A 128 -14.91 3.12 -11.52
CA ASN A 128 -13.99 3.38 -10.42
C ASN A 128 -12.97 4.46 -10.82
N PRO A 129 -13.37 5.74 -10.87
CA PRO A 129 -12.52 6.79 -11.43
C PRO A 129 -11.28 7.09 -10.57
N HIS A 130 -11.29 6.64 -9.32
CA HIS A 130 -10.26 6.89 -8.32
C HIS A 130 -9.33 5.70 -8.09
N SER A 131 -9.46 4.63 -8.89
CA SER A 131 -8.52 3.51 -8.83
C SER A 131 -7.11 4.00 -9.18
N ILE A 132 -6.09 3.40 -8.57
CA ILE A 132 -4.70 3.79 -8.78
C ILE A 132 -4.27 3.64 -10.25
N GLU A 133 -4.86 2.68 -10.94
CA GLU A 133 -4.68 2.37 -12.36
C GLU A 133 -5.20 3.49 -13.27
N ASN A 134 -6.11 4.33 -12.79
CA ASN A 134 -6.58 5.51 -13.51
C ASN A 134 -5.83 6.79 -13.12
N LEU A 135 -4.87 6.73 -12.19
CA LEU A 135 -4.10 7.89 -11.76
C LEU A 135 -2.72 7.94 -12.43
N GLN A 136 -2.24 9.15 -12.65
CA GLN A 136 -0.89 9.43 -13.12
C GLN A 136 -0.30 10.58 -12.29
N GLU A 137 0.92 10.41 -11.79
CA GLU A 137 1.70 11.49 -11.18
C GLU A 137 2.22 12.40 -12.30
N VAL A 138 1.97 13.71 -12.20
CA VAL A 138 2.43 14.72 -13.17
C VAL A 138 2.81 16.01 -12.45
N TRP A 139 3.80 16.73 -12.97
CA TRP A 139 4.05 18.10 -12.55
C TRP A 139 2.95 19.04 -13.08
N PRO A 140 2.69 20.18 -12.42
CA PRO A 140 1.64 21.10 -12.84
C PRO A 140 1.72 21.55 -14.31
N TRP A 141 2.94 21.76 -14.85
CA TRP A 141 3.13 22.12 -16.25
C TRP A 141 2.91 20.94 -17.21
N GLU A 142 3.23 19.71 -16.80
CA GLU A 142 2.92 18.52 -17.60
C GLU A 142 1.41 18.26 -17.64
N HIS A 143 0.73 18.56 -16.53
CA HIS A 143 -0.71 18.43 -16.44
C HIS A 143 -1.43 19.38 -17.42
N ASP A 144 -0.92 20.61 -17.56
CA ASP A 144 -1.43 21.59 -18.55
C ASP A 144 -1.28 21.11 -20.00
N LEU A 145 -0.24 20.33 -20.30
CA LEU A 145 -0.04 19.77 -21.64
C LEU A 145 -1.01 18.65 -22.00
N ILE A 146 -1.54 17.93 -21.01
CA ILE A 146 -2.37 16.72 -21.23
C ILE A 146 -3.85 16.92 -20.92
N ASP A 147 -4.20 17.92 -20.11
CA ASP A 147 -5.57 18.25 -19.73
C ASP A 147 -5.93 19.64 -20.23
N GLU A 148 -6.79 19.71 -21.25
CA GLU A 148 -7.22 20.95 -21.91
C GLU A 148 -7.85 21.97 -20.96
N PHE A 149 -8.27 21.56 -19.77
CA PHE A 149 -8.87 22.43 -18.76
C PHE A 149 -7.87 22.90 -17.69
N ARG A 150 -6.60 22.47 -17.73
CA ARG A 150 -5.61 22.67 -16.66
C ARG A 150 -4.57 23.73 -16.99
N HIS A 151 -4.94 25.00 -17.05
CA HIS A 151 -3.96 26.06 -17.37
C HIS A 151 -2.98 26.38 -16.23
N TYR A 152 -1.68 26.16 -16.41
CA TYR A 152 -0.64 26.40 -15.41
C TYR A 152 0.27 27.59 -15.75
N THR A 153 0.30 28.58 -14.85
CA THR A 153 1.04 29.83 -15.03
C THR A 153 2.15 30.04 -13.99
N GLY A 154 2.46 29.02 -13.19
CA GLY A 154 3.47 29.10 -12.13
C GLY A 154 4.89 28.76 -12.60
N PRO A 155 5.85 28.66 -11.65
CA PRO A 155 7.23 28.30 -11.96
C PRO A 155 7.33 26.93 -12.65
N LYS A 156 8.02 26.87 -13.79
CA LYS A 156 8.25 25.65 -14.58
C LYS A 156 9.65 25.66 -15.21
N PRO A 157 10.17 24.49 -15.62
CA PRO A 157 11.39 24.41 -16.40
C PRO A 157 11.29 25.16 -17.73
N GLU A 158 12.44 25.60 -18.24
CA GLU A 158 12.53 26.18 -19.57
C GLU A 158 12.17 25.12 -20.62
N GLY A 159 11.42 25.51 -21.65
CA GLY A 159 10.95 24.60 -22.70
C GLY A 159 9.60 23.92 -22.41
N TYR A 160 8.92 24.29 -21.32
CA TYR A 160 7.54 23.90 -21.01
C TYR A 160 6.60 25.09 -21.01
#